data_AF-A0A9Q6S3B9-F1
#
_entry.id   AF-A0A9Q6S3B9-F1
#
_cell.length_a   1.000
_cell.length_b   1.000
_cell.length_c   1.000
_cell.angle_alpha   90.00
_cell.angle_beta   90.00
_cell.angle_gamma   90.00
#
_symmetry.space_group_name_H-M   'P 1'
#
loop_
_entity.id
_entity.type
_entity.pdbx_description
1 polymer ?
#
loop_
_entity_poly.entity_id
_entity_poly.type
_entity_poly.pdbx_seq_one_letter_code
_entity_poly.pdbx_strand_id
1 'polypeptide(L)'
;MSATTTLLPKAVIFDAYGTLFDVHSVVAAAEQMFPGHGDALSQLWRQKQIEYTQLRTASDPAGARYQPFWNITLDALRFSARKLGLALNAAGEKRLMDEYACLSAFPDVLPALRQLRDARTAGRHAPIGLAILSNGNPQMLDIAVKSAGMSGLFDHVLSVDAVRAFKPAPATYALGTQAFGVAAREIVFVSSNGWDASGANWFGYTVFWLNRQGAPAEELGVTPHGTGTSMSDLMTFIEHQTPPAKPAKRGASRPARHSPGT
;
A
#
# COMPACT_ATOMS: atom_id res chain seq x y z
N MET A 1 -26.93 7.23 -0.06
CA MET A 1 -27.02 5.94 -0.79
C MET A 1 -26.19 4.93 -0.03
N SER A 2 -26.74 3.73 0.15
CA SER A 2 -26.31 2.73 1.14
C SER A 2 -24.87 2.26 0.91
N ALA A 3 -23.99 2.50 1.89
CA ALA A 3 -22.66 1.90 1.99
C ALA A 3 -22.84 0.39 2.05
N THR A 4 -22.67 -0.28 0.91
CA THR A 4 -22.81 -1.73 0.83
C THR A 4 -21.47 -2.32 1.23
N THR A 5 -21.36 -2.61 2.52
CA THR A 5 -20.23 -3.26 3.20
C THR A 5 -19.77 -4.51 2.45
N THR A 6 -18.48 -4.59 2.16
CA THR A 6 -17.86 -5.76 1.53
C THR A 6 -17.94 -6.93 2.51
N LEU A 7 -18.72 -7.96 2.17
CA LEU A 7 -19.06 -9.04 3.11
C LEU A 7 -17.91 -10.02 3.45
N LEU A 8 -16.68 -9.78 2.95
CA LEU A 8 -15.40 -10.39 3.34
C LEU A 8 -14.34 -10.01 2.28
N PRO A 9 -13.22 -9.36 2.62
CA PRO A 9 -12.18 -9.07 1.63
C PRO A 9 -11.50 -10.37 1.17
N LYS A 10 -11.34 -10.55 -0.14
CA LYS A 10 -10.58 -11.67 -0.72
C LYS A 10 -9.09 -11.37 -0.81
N ALA A 11 -8.73 -10.09 -0.88
CA ALA A 11 -7.33 -9.67 -0.81
C ALA A 11 -7.18 -8.31 -0.13
N VAL A 12 -5.98 -8.08 0.42
CA VAL A 12 -5.52 -6.78 0.91
C VAL A 12 -4.30 -6.38 0.08
N ILE A 13 -4.38 -5.23 -0.57
CA ILE A 13 -3.32 -4.67 -1.40
C ILE A 13 -2.79 -3.42 -0.72
N PHE A 14 -1.48 -3.38 -0.50
CA PHE A 14 -0.80 -2.27 0.15
C PHE A 14 -0.07 -1.40 -0.88
N ASP A 15 -0.18 -0.09 -0.73
CA ASP A 15 0.85 0.81 -1.24
C ASP A 15 2.20 0.53 -0.54
N ALA A 16 3.29 0.91 -1.18
CA ALA A 16 4.64 0.67 -0.65
C ALA A 16 5.17 1.89 0.12
N TYR A 17 5.50 2.97 -0.58
CA TYR A 17 6.29 4.09 -0.06
C TYR A 17 5.44 5.04 0.79
N GLY A 18 5.74 5.10 2.09
CA GLY A 18 4.98 5.84 3.09
C GLY A 18 3.93 5.00 3.83
N THR A 19 3.66 3.77 3.36
CA THR A 19 2.67 2.86 3.97
C THR A 19 3.34 1.67 4.65
N LEU A 20 4.07 0.87 3.87
CA LEU A 20 4.88 -0.23 4.39
C LEU A 20 6.29 0.24 4.73
N PHE A 21 6.89 1.04 3.83
CA PHE A 21 8.26 1.54 3.94
C PHE A 21 8.28 2.98 4.44
N ASP A 22 9.14 3.25 5.43
CA ASP A 22 9.35 4.58 5.97
C ASP A 22 10.30 5.38 5.08
N VAL A 23 9.73 6.33 4.33
CA VAL A 23 10.51 7.22 3.43
C VAL A 23 11.35 8.26 4.19
N HIS A 24 11.13 8.43 5.50
CA HIS A 24 11.89 9.38 6.31
C HIS A 24 13.27 8.85 6.72
N SER A 25 13.58 7.56 6.52
CA SER A 25 14.92 7.04 6.78
C SER A 25 16.01 7.74 5.95
N VAL A 26 15.64 8.26 4.77
CA VAL A 26 16.54 9.03 3.89
C VAL A 26 16.90 10.40 4.47
N VAL A 27 16.07 10.95 5.37
CA VAL A 27 16.33 12.24 6.04
C VAL A 27 17.66 12.18 6.79
N ALA A 28 17.93 11.10 7.53
CA ALA A 28 19.16 10.96 8.29
C ALA A 28 20.40 10.95 7.39
N ALA A 29 20.35 10.24 6.27
CA ALA A 29 21.44 10.21 5.30
C ALA A 29 21.64 11.56 4.60
N ALA A 30 20.53 12.25 4.28
CA ALA A 30 20.55 13.60 3.71
C ALA A 30 21.14 14.62 4.70
N GLU A 31 20.76 14.56 5.97
CA GLU A 31 21.26 15.46 7.03
C GLU A 31 22.76 15.25 7.28
N GLN A 32 23.23 14.01 7.28
CA GLN A 32 24.66 13.73 7.39
C GLN A 32 25.47 14.26 6.21
N MET A 33 24.88 14.32 5.01
CA MET A 33 25.54 14.80 3.80
C MET A 33 25.45 16.32 3.66
N PHE A 34 24.33 16.89 4.05
CA PHE A 34 23.99 18.30 3.95
C PHE A 34 23.41 18.79 5.28
N PRO A 35 24.25 19.05 6.30
CA PRO A 35 23.78 19.50 7.60
C PRO A 35 22.86 20.73 7.51
N GLY A 36 21.75 20.70 8.23
CA GLY A 36 20.69 21.70 8.23
C GLY A 36 19.72 21.61 7.05
N HIS A 37 19.88 20.66 6.13
CA HIS A 37 19.09 20.56 4.89
C HIS A 37 18.44 19.19 4.66
N GLY A 38 18.58 18.22 5.58
CA GLY A 38 18.07 16.87 5.43
C GLY A 38 16.55 16.83 5.24
N ASP A 39 15.81 17.55 6.08
CA ASP A 39 14.35 17.65 5.98
C ASP A 39 13.90 18.34 4.69
N ALA A 40 14.51 19.50 4.38
CA ALA A 40 14.17 20.26 3.18
C ALA A 40 14.43 19.47 1.89
N LEU A 41 15.56 18.75 1.83
CA LEU A 41 15.89 17.90 0.70
C LEU A 41 14.90 16.73 0.59
N SER A 42 14.63 16.02 1.69
CA SER A 42 13.72 14.87 1.71
C SER A 42 12.31 15.24 1.26
N GLN A 43 11.75 16.33 1.80
CA GLN A 43 10.40 16.80 1.45
C GLN A 43 10.32 17.20 -0.02
N LEU A 44 11.23 18.06 -0.50
CA LEU A 44 11.22 18.50 -1.90
C LEU A 44 11.49 17.35 -2.87
N TRP A 45 12.38 16.42 -2.52
CA TRP A 45 12.64 15.23 -3.30
C TRP A 45 11.40 14.36 -3.43
N ARG A 46 10.72 14.03 -2.32
CA ARG A 46 9.47 13.25 -2.37
C ARG A 46 8.39 13.95 -3.17
N GLN A 47 8.22 15.26 -2.97
CA GLN A 47 7.27 16.06 -3.73
C GLN A 47 7.55 15.97 -5.25
N LYS A 48 8.78 16.26 -5.67
CA LYS A 48 9.15 16.25 -7.10
C LYS A 48 9.10 14.86 -7.71
N GLN A 49 9.43 13.82 -6.93
CA GLN A 49 9.29 12.43 -7.36
C GLN A 49 7.84 12.12 -7.73
N ILE A 50 6.87 12.47 -6.87
CA ILE A 50 5.45 12.25 -7.16
C ILE A 50 4.97 13.15 -8.32
N GLU A 51 5.29 14.43 -8.31
CA GLU A 51 4.92 15.36 -9.40
C GLU A 51 5.42 14.85 -10.76
N TYR A 52 6.66 14.36 -10.85
CA TYR A 52 7.20 13.84 -12.11
C TYR A 52 6.50 12.57 -12.58
N THR A 53 6.06 11.70 -11.67
CA THR A 53 5.24 10.54 -12.06
C THR A 53 3.90 10.96 -12.68
N GLN A 54 3.24 11.93 -12.06
CA GLN A 54 1.96 12.47 -12.52
C GLN A 54 2.11 13.18 -13.86
N LEU A 55 3.09 14.08 -13.98
CA LEU A 55 3.33 14.84 -15.22
C LEU A 55 3.63 13.93 -16.40
N ARG A 56 4.48 12.90 -16.23
CA ARG A 56 4.80 11.95 -17.30
C ARG A 56 3.57 11.15 -17.74
N THR A 57 2.78 10.68 -16.78
CA THR A 57 1.56 9.92 -17.06
C THR A 57 0.49 10.79 -17.73
N ALA A 58 0.28 12.01 -17.24
CA ALA A 58 -0.70 12.95 -17.78
C ALA A 58 -0.31 13.49 -19.17
N SER A 59 0.99 13.68 -19.41
CA SER A 59 1.48 14.18 -20.71
C SER A 59 1.29 13.19 -21.86
N ASP A 60 1.22 11.90 -21.55
CA ASP A 60 1.05 10.85 -22.54
C ASP A 60 0.48 9.58 -21.90
N PRO A 61 -0.85 9.37 -21.98
CA PRO A 61 -1.51 8.18 -21.48
C PRO A 61 -1.08 6.87 -22.14
N ALA A 62 -0.44 6.91 -23.32
CA ALA A 62 0.10 5.73 -23.98
C ALA A 62 1.50 5.33 -23.46
N GLY A 63 2.10 6.14 -22.58
CA GLY A 63 3.32 5.78 -21.85
C GLY A 63 4.63 5.95 -22.62
N ALA A 64 4.68 6.74 -23.69
CA ALA A 64 5.95 7.02 -24.39
C ALA A 64 6.88 7.91 -23.55
N ARG A 65 6.32 8.71 -22.63
CA ARG A 65 7.08 9.51 -21.64
C ARG A 65 7.40 8.78 -20.34
N TYR A 66 6.92 7.55 -20.19
CA TYR A 66 7.19 6.70 -19.03
C TYR A 66 8.70 6.47 -18.87
N GLN A 67 9.14 6.51 -17.61
CA GLN A 67 10.46 6.10 -17.18
C GLN A 67 10.29 5.29 -15.90
N PRO A 68 11.10 4.25 -15.65
CA PRO A 68 11.06 3.50 -14.39
C PRO A 68 11.18 4.43 -13.18
N PHE A 69 10.52 4.07 -12.08
CA PHE A 69 10.47 4.92 -10.88
C PHE A 69 11.85 5.25 -10.30
N TRP A 70 12.83 4.36 -10.44
CA TRP A 70 14.23 4.63 -10.11
C TRP A 70 14.76 5.90 -10.82
N ASN A 71 14.54 6.02 -12.14
CA ASN A 71 14.98 7.17 -12.92
C ASN A 71 14.25 8.45 -12.50
N ILE A 72 12.94 8.34 -12.21
CA ILE A 72 12.14 9.48 -11.69
C ILE A 72 12.68 9.96 -10.35
N THR A 73 13.01 9.01 -9.47
CA THR A 73 13.56 9.25 -8.15
C THR A 73 14.90 9.97 -8.25
N LEU A 74 15.77 9.53 -9.17
CA LEU A 74 17.05 10.19 -9.45
C LEU A 74 16.88 11.60 -10.03
N ASP A 75 16.00 11.77 -11.01
CA ASP A 75 15.70 13.08 -11.61
C ASP A 75 15.20 14.08 -10.56
N ALA A 76 14.32 13.62 -9.66
CA ALA A 76 13.79 14.41 -8.56
C ALA A 76 14.89 14.78 -7.54
N LEU A 77 15.77 13.85 -7.16
CA LEU A 77 16.90 14.12 -6.27
C LEU A 77 17.80 15.23 -6.84
N ARG A 78 18.19 15.08 -8.10
CA ARG A 78 19.03 16.04 -8.82
C ARG A 78 18.38 17.41 -8.89
N PHE A 79 17.08 17.47 -9.16
CA PHE A 79 16.34 18.73 -9.14
C PHE A 79 16.36 19.36 -7.75
N SER A 80 16.02 18.61 -6.71
CA SER A 80 15.93 19.12 -5.34
C SER A 80 17.26 19.63 -4.82
N ALA A 81 18.34 18.88 -5.05
CA ALA A 81 19.68 19.32 -4.68
C ALA A 81 20.07 20.64 -5.36
N ARG A 82 19.83 20.78 -6.68
CA ARG A 82 20.08 22.04 -7.40
C ARG A 82 19.21 23.19 -6.88
N LYS A 83 17.93 22.93 -6.62
CA LYS A 83 16.99 23.94 -6.13
C LYS A 83 17.37 24.47 -4.75
N LEU A 84 17.97 23.63 -3.91
CA LEU A 84 18.45 23.96 -2.57
C LEU A 84 19.92 24.42 -2.55
N GLY A 85 20.61 24.51 -3.70
CA GLY A 85 22.01 24.92 -3.76
C GLY A 85 22.99 23.90 -3.17
N LEU A 86 22.61 22.63 -3.09
CA LEU A 86 23.42 21.56 -2.49
C LEU A 86 24.39 20.97 -3.51
N ALA A 87 25.66 20.86 -3.13
CA ALA A 87 26.70 20.27 -3.95
C ALA A 87 26.61 18.72 -3.97
N LEU A 88 25.67 18.19 -4.75
CA LEU A 88 25.48 16.75 -4.93
C LEU A 88 26.41 16.20 -6.01
N ASN A 89 27.45 15.48 -5.59
CA ASN A 89 28.34 14.75 -6.49
C ASN A 89 27.83 13.31 -6.76
N ALA A 90 28.50 12.58 -7.67
CA ALA A 90 28.09 11.22 -8.04
C ALA A 90 28.09 10.22 -6.86
N ALA A 91 29.01 10.37 -5.90
CA ALA A 91 29.07 9.51 -4.72
C ALA A 91 27.90 9.78 -3.75
N GLY A 92 27.55 11.05 -3.56
CA GLY A 92 26.40 11.47 -2.76
C GLY A 92 25.08 11.05 -3.40
N GLU A 93 24.96 11.20 -4.72
CA GLU A 93 23.82 10.72 -5.50
C GLU A 93 23.63 9.21 -5.31
N LYS A 94 24.71 8.43 -5.51
CA LYS A 94 24.66 6.98 -5.29
C LYS A 94 24.24 6.64 -3.88
N ARG A 95 24.85 7.26 -2.86
CA ARG A 95 24.54 7.00 -1.44
C ARG A 95 23.06 7.25 -1.15
N LEU A 96 22.52 8.41 -1.53
CA LEU A 96 21.11 8.72 -1.26
C LEU A 96 20.15 7.81 -2.02
N MET A 97 20.47 7.43 -3.26
CA MET A 97 19.69 6.47 -4.03
C MET A 97 19.72 5.05 -3.43
N ASP A 98 20.88 4.61 -2.91
CA ASP A 98 21.01 3.32 -2.22
C ASP A 98 20.17 3.29 -0.93
N GLU A 99 20.16 4.38 -0.15
CA GLU A 99 19.30 4.51 1.04
C GLU A 99 17.81 4.43 0.68
N TYR A 100 17.43 5.03 -0.45
CA TYR A 100 16.06 4.93 -0.96
C TYR A 100 15.71 3.49 -1.42
N ALA A 101 16.70 2.72 -1.90
CA ALA A 101 16.49 1.32 -2.28
C ALA A 101 16.22 0.42 -1.06
N CYS A 102 16.79 0.77 0.10
CA CYS A 102 16.84 -0.05 1.30
C CYS A 102 16.02 0.53 2.46
N LEU A 103 14.88 1.16 2.17
CA LEU A 103 14.00 1.73 3.21
C LEU A 103 13.57 0.66 4.22
N SER A 104 13.63 1.02 5.50
CA SER A 104 13.09 0.21 6.59
C SER A 104 11.56 0.16 6.51
N ALA A 105 10.97 -0.96 6.94
CA ALA A 105 9.53 -1.00 7.18
C ALA A 105 9.17 -0.27 8.47
N PHE A 106 7.93 0.24 8.57
CA PHE A 106 7.40 0.70 9.85
C PHE A 106 7.35 -0.47 10.86
N PRO A 107 7.61 -0.23 12.17
CA PRO A 107 7.73 -1.31 13.16
C PRO A 107 6.49 -2.20 13.30
N ASP A 108 5.29 -1.67 13.01
CA ASP A 108 4.01 -2.36 13.10
C ASP A 108 3.67 -3.22 11.86
N VAL A 109 4.39 -3.04 10.76
CA VAL A 109 4.09 -3.69 9.47
C VAL A 109 4.35 -5.19 9.50
N LEU A 110 5.57 -5.61 9.89
CA LEU A 110 5.94 -7.03 9.90
C LEU A 110 5.04 -7.87 10.82
N PRO A 111 4.75 -7.47 12.07
CA PRO A 111 3.82 -8.18 12.94
C PRO A 111 2.42 -8.32 12.31
N ALA A 112 1.87 -7.24 11.76
CA ALA A 112 0.53 -7.24 11.19
C ALA A 112 0.43 -8.11 9.92
N LEU A 113 1.41 -8.05 9.02
CA LEU A 113 1.45 -8.90 7.83
C LEU A 113 1.53 -10.39 8.20
N ARG A 114 2.32 -10.74 9.22
CA ARG A 114 2.38 -12.12 9.74
C ARG A 114 1.04 -12.53 10.31
N GLN A 115 0.37 -11.67 11.08
CA GLN A 115 -0.95 -11.96 11.63
C GLN A 115 -2.00 -12.18 10.52
N LEU A 116 -2.01 -11.36 9.47
CA LEU A 116 -2.89 -11.55 8.30
C LEU A 116 -2.63 -12.90 7.61
N ARG A 117 -1.36 -13.25 7.43
CA ARG A 117 -0.96 -14.53 6.84
C ARG A 117 -1.29 -15.72 7.76
N ASP A 118 -1.14 -15.60 9.06
CA ASP A 118 -1.39 -16.71 9.98
C ASP A 118 -2.90 -16.92 10.14
N ALA A 119 -3.70 -15.84 10.14
CA ALA A 119 -5.16 -15.90 10.09
C ALA A 119 -5.68 -16.65 8.83
N ARG A 120 -4.99 -16.51 7.69
CA ARG A 120 -5.23 -17.29 6.47
C ARG A 120 -5.10 -18.80 6.71
N THR A 121 -4.10 -19.21 7.50
CA THR A 121 -3.78 -20.62 7.74
C THR A 121 -4.62 -21.27 8.84
N ALA A 122 -5.21 -20.47 9.74
CA ALA A 122 -5.95 -20.97 10.90
C ALA A 122 -7.39 -21.45 10.57
N GLY A 123 -7.81 -21.42 9.31
CA GLY A 123 -9.10 -21.97 8.83
C GLY A 123 -10.36 -21.28 9.36
N ARG A 124 -10.23 -20.13 10.04
CA ARG A 124 -11.37 -19.39 10.60
C ARG A 124 -12.13 -18.60 9.53
N HIS A 125 -11.44 -18.18 8.46
CA HIS A 125 -11.98 -17.43 7.32
C HIS A 125 -11.41 -17.96 6.00
N ALA A 126 -12.02 -17.59 4.86
CA ALA A 126 -11.43 -17.83 3.55
C ALA A 126 -10.05 -17.15 3.48
N PRO A 127 -9.04 -17.78 2.84
CA PRO A 127 -7.70 -17.23 2.81
C PRO A 127 -7.68 -15.86 2.11
N ILE A 128 -7.22 -14.84 2.83
CA ILE A 128 -7.02 -13.48 2.29
C ILE A 128 -5.67 -13.44 1.58
N GLY A 129 -5.68 -13.04 0.30
CA GLY A 129 -4.46 -12.78 -0.46
C GLY A 129 -3.80 -11.47 -0.06
N LEU A 130 -2.48 -11.42 -0.03
CA LEU A 130 -1.72 -10.20 0.28
C LEU A 130 -0.89 -9.76 -0.92
N ALA A 131 -0.96 -8.48 -1.27
CA ALA A 131 -0.10 -7.94 -2.31
C ALA A 131 0.43 -6.53 -2.01
N ILE A 132 1.50 -6.17 -2.70
CA ILE A 132 1.92 -4.78 -2.87
C ILE A 132 1.44 -4.31 -4.25
N LEU A 133 0.97 -3.07 -4.35
CA LEU A 133 0.82 -2.35 -5.62
C LEU A 133 1.52 -1.00 -5.50
N SER A 134 2.61 -0.81 -6.24
CA SER A 134 3.50 0.35 -6.07
C SER A 134 3.96 0.96 -7.39
N ASN A 135 4.18 2.27 -7.35
CA ASN A 135 4.86 3.00 -8.41
C ASN A 135 6.30 2.49 -8.65
N GLY A 136 6.95 1.90 -7.64
CA GLY A 136 8.32 1.37 -7.73
C GLY A 136 8.49 0.35 -8.84
N ASN A 137 9.58 0.41 -9.60
CA ASN A 137 9.90 -0.60 -10.62
C ASN A 137 10.30 -1.94 -9.96
N PRO A 138 10.18 -3.08 -10.67
CA PRO A 138 10.30 -4.41 -10.06
C PRO A 138 11.57 -4.65 -9.25
N GLN A 139 12.74 -4.24 -9.77
CA GLN A 139 14.02 -4.42 -9.08
C GLN A 139 14.07 -3.65 -7.75
N MET A 140 13.51 -2.44 -7.73
CA MET A 140 13.48 -1.60 -6.54
C MET A 140 12.56 -2.19 -5.47
N LEU A 141 11.42 -2.75 -5.86
CA LEU A 141 10.50 -3.41 -4.93
C LEU A 141 11.07 -4.71 -4.38
N ASP A 142 11.73 -5.52 -5.21
CA ASP A 142 12.39 -6.76 -4.77
C ASP A 142 13.43 -6.50 -3.68
N ILE A 143 14.28 -5.48 -3.87
CA ILE A 143 15.26 -5.06 -2.86
C ILE A 143 14.55 -4.60 -1.59
N ALA A 144 13.58 -3.67 -1.70
CA ALA A 144 12.90 -3.12 -0.52
C ALA A 144 12.19 -4.21 0.32
N VAL A 145 11.49 -5.14 -0.34
CA VAL A 145 10.81 -6.27 0.33
C VAL A 145 11.81 -7.18 1.04
N LYS A 146 12.95 -7.49 0.40
CA LYS A 146 14.01 -8.32 1.00
C LYS A 146 14.66 -7.63 2.18
N SER A 147 15.09 -6.38 2.02
CA SER A 147 15.77 -5.60 3.05
C SER A 147 14.90 -5.38 4.29
N ALA A 148 13.59 -5.23 4.10
CA ALA A 148 12.64 -5.11 5.20
C ALA A 148 12.20 -6.45 5.81
N GLY A 149 12.75 -7.59 5.39
CA GLY A 149 12.41 -8.90 5.95
C GLY A 149 10.99 -9.38 5.63
N MET A 150 10.37 -8.85 4.57
CA MET A 150 8.99 -9.16 4.16
C MET A 150 8.90 -10.29 3.11
N SER A 151 10.03 -10.92 2.77
CA SER A 151 10.08 -12.04 1.83
C SER A 151 9.10 -13.15 2.19
N GLY A 152 8.27 -13.57 1.23
CA GLY A 152 7.29 -14.63 1.41
C GLY A 152 6.02 -14.24 2.18
N LEU A 153 5.81 -12.96 2.48
CA LEU A 153 4.57 -12.48 3.11
C LEU A 153 3.49 -12.09 2.09
N PHE A 154 3.86 -11.83 0.83
CA PHE A 154 2.95 -11.41 -0.23
C PHE A 154 2.80 -12.50 -1.29
N ASP A 155 1.57 -12.73 -1.74
CA ASP A 155 1.27 -13.55 -2.92
C ASP A 155 1.71 -12.85 -4.21
N HIS A 156 1.61 -11.51 -4.24
CA HIS A 156 2.02 -10.70 -5.39
C HIS A 156 2.75 -9.40 -4.98
N VAL A 157 3.78 -9.03 -5.73
CA VAL A 157 4.41 -7.71 -5.66
C VAL A 157 4.24 -7.05 -7.02
N LEU A 158 3.27 -6.15 -7.13
CA LEU A 158 2.81 -5.56 -8.38
C LEU A 158 3.46 -4.18 -8.58
N SER A 159 4.12 -4.02 -9.72
CA SER A 159 4.70 -2.75 -10.16
C SER A 159 3.88 -2.15 -11.27
N VAL A 160 3.67 -0.83 -11.21
CA VAL A 160 3.03 -0.09 -12.31
C VAL A 160 3.85 -0.05 -13.60
N ASP A 161 5.12 -0.48 -13.56
CA ASP A 161 5.99 -0.62 -14.73
C ASP A 161 5.33 -1.47 -15.84
N ALA A 162 4.54 -2.48 -15.45
CA ALA A 162 3.80 -3.35 -16.36
C ALA A 162 2.78 -2.61 -17.24
N VAL A 163 2.26 -1.47 -16.78
CA VAL A 163 1.27 -0.65 -17.51
C VAL A 163 1.83 0.69 -17.99
N ARG A 164 3.12 0.96 -17.71
CA ARG A 164 3.82 2.18 -18.14
C ARG A 164 3.09 3.48 -17.82
N ALA A 165 2.36 3.50 -16.70
CA ALA A 165 1.64 4.64 -16.17
C ALA A 165 1.78 4.62 -14.64
N PHE A 166 1.76 5.78 -14.00
CA PHE A 166 1.82 5.86 -12.54
C PHE A 166 0.45 6.09 -11.91
N LYS A 167 0.31 5.76 -10.63
CA LYS A 167 -0.87 6.12 -9.84
C LYS A 167 -1.09 7.65 -9.91
N PRO A 168 -2.34 8.13 -9.96
CA PRO A 168 -3.60 7.38 -9.80
C PRO A 168 -4.24 6.93 -11.12
N ALA A 169 -3.48 6.63 -12.18
CA ALA A 169 -4.06 6.15 -13.43
C ALA A 169 -4.84 4.82 -13.20
N PRO A 170 -6.09 4.68 -13.70
CA PRO A 170 -6.91 3.48 -13.45
C PRO A 170 -6.24 2.16 -13.84
N ALA A 171 -5.41 2.17 -14.88
CA ALA A 171 -4.65 1.00 -15.33
C ALA A 171 -3.72 0.43 -14.25
N THR A 172 -3.20 1.27 -13.34
CA THR A 172 -2.34 0.79 -12.25
C THR A 172 -3.15 -0.01 -11.23
N TYR A 173 -4.34 0.47 -10.89
CA TYR A 173 -5.22 -0.22 -9.96
C TYR A 173 -5.75 -1.53 -10.54
N ALA A 174 -6.01 -1.60 -11.85
CA ALA A 174 -6.45 -2.82 -12.52
C ALA A 174 -5.52 -4.03 -12.33
N LEU A 175 -4.21 -3.80 -12.13
CA LEU A 175 -3.23 -4.86 -11.83
C LEU A 175 -3.64 -5.69 -10.61
N GLY A 176 -4.21 -5.06 -9.58
CA GLY A 176 -4.66 -5.75 -8.37
C GLY A 176 -5.81 -6.72 -8.64
N THR A 177 -6.85 -6.25 -9.32
CA THR A 177 -7.99 -7.10 -9.74
C THR A 177 -7.57 -8.23 -10.67
N GLN A 178 -6.61 -7.98 -11.57
CA GLN A 178 -6.10 -8.99 -12.50
C GLN A 178 -5.28 -10.07 -11.78
N ALA A 179 -4.42 -9.68 -10.84
CA ALA A 179 -3.57 -10.62 -10.09
C ALA A 179 -4.39 -11.62 -9.27
N PHE A 180 -5.47 -11.16 -8.64
CA PHE A 180 -6.31 -12.00 -7.79
C PHE A 180 -7.54 -12.59 -8.49
N GLY A 181 -7.92 -12.11 -9.68
CA GLY A 181 -9.10 -12.57 -10.40
C GLY A 181 -10.42 -12.26 -9.66
N VAL A 182 -10.49 -11.13 -8.95
CA VAL A 182 -11.65 -10.71 -8.15
C VAL A 182 -12.09 -9.30 -8.49
N ALA A 183 -13.33 -8.93 -8.12
CA ALA A 183 -13.83 -7.58 -8.34
C ALA A 183 -13.14 -6.57 -7.41
N ALA A 184 -13.02 -5.30 -7.85
CA ALA A 184 -12.39 -4.25 -7.04
C ALA A 184 -13.01 -4.11 -5.65
N ARG A 185 -14.34 -4.17 -5.54
CA ARG A 185 -15.04 -4.12 -4.23
C ARG A 185 -14.62 -5.25 -3.27
N GLU A 186 -14.13 -6.39 -3.76
CA GLU A 186 -13.68 -7.53 -2.94
C GLU A 186 -12.22 -7.37 -2.44
N ILE A 187 -11.56 -6.27 -2.78
CA ILE A 187 -10.19 -5.95 -2.39
C ILE A 187 -10.21 -4.75 -1.43
N VAL A 188 -9.48 -4.89 -0.32
CA VAL A 188 -9.12 -3.76 0.54
C VAL A 188 -7.80 -3.18 0.06
N PHE A 189 -7.82 -1.92 -0.39
CA PHE A 189 -6.63 -1.16 -0.74
C PHE A 189 -6.21 -0.28 0.45
N VAL A 190 -4.94 -0.39 0.84
CA VAL A 190 -4.37 0.30 1.99
C VAL A 190 -3.30 1.26 1.50
N SER A 191 -3.44 2.55 1.80
CA SER A 191 -2.42 3.55 1.51
C SER A 191 -2.38 4.60 2.61
N SER A 192 -1.21 5.18 2.83
CA SER A 192 -0.99 6.32 3.71
C SER A 192 -1.07 7.64 2.95
N ASN A 193 -0.97 7.58 1.62
CA ASN A 193 -1.07 8.71 0.72
C ASN A 193 -2.56 9.00 0.43
N GLY A 194 -3.08 10.14 0.89
CA GLY A 194 -4.50 10.51 0.72
C GLY A 194 -4.96 10.53 -0.74
N TRP A 195 -4.11 11.04 -1.63
CA TRP A 195 -4.36 11.04 -3.08
C TRP A 195 -4.44 9.63 -3.68
N ASP A 196 -3.65 8.66 -3.18
CA ASP A 196 -3.68 7.27 -3.65
C ASP A 196 -4.90 6.53 -3.09
N ALA A 197 -5.26 6.79 -1.84
CA ALA A 197 -6.52 6.32 -1.26
C ALA A 197 -7.73 6.82 -2.06
N SER A 198 -7.71 8.08 -2.50
CA SER A 198 -8.75 8.67 -3.36
C SER A 198 -8.78 8.01 -4.74
N GLY A 199 -7.61 7.82 -5.38
CA GLY A 199 -7.50 7.13 -6.67
C GLY A 199 -8.01 5.68 -6.64
N ALA A 200 -7.66 4.93 -5.59
CA ALA A 200 -8.15 3.58 -5.36
C ALA A 200 -9.68 3.55 -5.14
N ASN A 201 -10.23 4.56 -4.47
CA ASN A 201 -11.66 4.70 -4.24
C ASN A 201 -12.41 4.93 -5.56
N TRP A 202 -11.95 5.88 -6.39
CA TRP A 202 -12.52 6.11 -7.73
C TRP A 202 -12.46 4.88 -8.63
N PHE A 203 -11.41 4.06 -8.52
CA PHE A 203 -11.32 2.79 -9.23
C PHE A 203 -12.35 1.74 -8.75
N GLY A 204 -12.80 1.83 -7.50
CA GLY A 204 -13.83 0.97 -6.91
C GLY A 204 -13.31 -0.01 -5.85
N TYR A 205 -12.11 0.19 -5.31
CA TYR A 205 -11.63 -0.58 -4.16
C TYR A 205 -12.38 -0.24 -2.87
N THR A 206 -12.46 -1.20 -1.93
CA THR A 206 -12.69 -0.86 -0.53
C THR A 206 -11.40 -0.22 -0.02
N VAL A 207 -11.44 0.99 0.53
CA VAL A 207 -10.22 1.74 0.87
C VAL A 207 -10.08 1.94 2.37
N PHE A 208 -8.92 1.58 2.91
CA PHE A 208 -8.49 1.97 4.24
C PHE A 208 -7.35 2.98 4.14
N TRP A 209 -7.57 4.20 4.65
CA TRP A 209 -6.53 5.22 4.71
C TRP A 209 -5.72 5.10 6.00
N LEU A 210 -4.45 4.68 5.86
CA LEU A 210 -3.51 4.58 6.98
C LEU A 210 -2.83 5.93 7.22
N ASN A 211 -3.57 6.85 7.83
CA ASN A 211 -3.16 8.22 8.11
C ASN A 211 -2.19 8.33 9.30
N ARG A 212 -0.96 7.85 9.14
CA ARG A 212 0.07 7.85 10.19
C ARG A 212 0.41 9.26 10.72
N GLN A 213 0.20 10.29 9.92
CA GLN A 213 0.60 11.68 10.23
C GLN A 213 -0.56 12.55 10.74
N GLY A 214 -1.78 12.01 10.82
CA GLY A 214 -2.95 12.83 11.18
C GLY A 214 -3.22 13.97 10.21
N ALA A 215 -2.87 13.79 8.94
CA ALA A 215 -3.09 14.77 7.88
C ALA A 215 -4.59 15.04 7.68
N PRO A 216 -4.99 16.23 7.21
CA PRO A 216 -6.37 16.47 6.77
C PRO A 216 -6.72 15.53 5.60
N ALA A 217 -8.00 15.19 5.47
CA ALA A 217 -8.49 14.46 4.31
C ALA A 217 -8.32 15.30 3.04
N GLU A 218 -8.12 14.62 1.91
CA GLU A 218 -8.06 15.28 0.61
C GLU A 218 -9.45 15.81 0.20
N GLU A 219 -9.50 17.02 -0.33
CA GLU A 219 -10.72 17.64 -0.86
C GLU A 219 -10.99 17.20 -2.30
N LEU A 220 -11.12 15.88 -2.50
CA LEU A 220 -11.28 15.22 -3.81
C LEU A 220 -12.68 14.61 -4.01
N GLY A 221 -13.63 14.93 -3.13
CA GLY A 221 -15.02 14.50 -3.26
C GLY A 221 -15.26 13.00 -2.99
N VAL A 222 -14.31 12.32 -2.34
CA VAL A 222 -14.43 10.91 -1.92
C VAL A 222 -13.92 10.73 -0.50
N THR A 223 -14.54 9.80 0.22
CA THR A 223 -14.15 9.46 1.60
C THR A 223 -13.71 8.00 1.65
N PRO A 224 -12.56 7.67 2.28
CA PRO A 224 -12.16 6.28 2.47
C PRO A 224 -13.19 5.51 3.31
N HIS A 225 -13.27 4.20 3.12
CA HIS A 225 -14.23 3.35 3.82
C HIS A 225 -13.84 3.12 5.29
N GLY A 226 -12.54 3.20 5.59
CA GLY A 226 -12.00 3.22 6.94
C GLY A 226 -10.73 4.08 7.00
N THR A 227 -10.39 4.53 8.20
CA THR A 227 -9.16 5.29 8.46
C THR A 227 -8.59 4.88 9.81
N GLY A 228 -7.28 4.98 9.95
CA GLY A 228 -6.57 4.73 11.21
C GLY A 228 -5.13 5.17 11.12
N THR A 229 -4.39 5.09 12.23
CA THR A 229 -2.99 5.58 12.31
C THR A 229 -1.98 4.44 12.34
N SER A 230 -2.45 3.20 12.54
CA SER A 230 -1.62 2.01 12.71
C SER A 230 -2.13 0.81 11.92
N MET A 231 -1.26 -0.18 11.72
CA MET A 231 -1.66 -1.46 11.14
C MET A 231 -2.67 -2.22 12.03
N SER A 232 -2.71 -1.94 13.34
CA SER A 232 -3.72 -2.50 14.24
C SER A 232 -5.13 -2.00 13.90
N ASP A 233 -5.27 -0.72 13.57
CA ASP A 233 -6.56 -0.15 13.15
C ASP A 233 -7.06 -0.79 11.85
N LEU A 234 -6.13 -1.10 10.93
CA LEU A 234 -6.44 -1.85 9.71
C LEU A 234 -6.94 -3.27 10.05
N MET A 235 -6.31 -3.96 11.00
CA MET A 235 -6.75 -5.29 11.43
C MET A 235 -8.18 -5.24 11.96
N THR A 236 -8.46 -4.27 12.85
CA THR A 236 -9.80 -4.03 13.38
C THR A 236 -10.79 -3.72 12.25
N PHE A 237 -10.41 -2.91 11.27
CA PHE A 237 -11.26 -2.62 10.11
C PHE A 237 -11.59 -3.89 9.31
N ILE A 238 -10.61 -4.74 9.01
CA ILE A 238 -10.80 -5.98 8.26
C ILE A 238 -11.70 -6.97 9.04
N GLU A 239 -11.53 -7.06 10.36
CA GLU A 239 -12.37 -7.90 11.22
C GLU A 239 -13.84 -7.47 11.20
N HIS A 240 -14.13 -6.16 11.22
CA HIS A 240 -15.50 -5.65 11.15
C HIS A 240 -16.17 -5.83 9.77
N GLN A 241 -15.39 -6.06 8.71
CA GLN A 241 -15.94 -6.46 7.40
C GLN A 241 -16.33 -7.96 7.37
N THR A 242 -15.94 -8.73 8.37
CA THR A 242 -16.19 -10.17 8.45
C THR A 242 -17.44 -10.46 9.31
N PRO A 243 -18.49 -11.10 8.77
CA PRO A 243 -19.64 -11.50 9.58
C PRO A 243 -19.20 -12.46 10.70
N PRO A 244 -19.79 -12.39 11.91
CA PRO A 244 -19.52 -13.37 12.96
C PRO A 244 -19.85 -14.78 12.46
N ALA A 245 -18.99 -15.75 12.77
CA ALA A 245 -19.20 -17.14 12.41
C ALA A 245 -20.58 -17.61 12.89
N LYS A 246 -21.41 -18.15 11.99
CA LYS A 246 -22.70 -18.74 12.38
C LYS A 246 -22.45 -19.84 13.42
N PRO A 247 -23.11 -19.82 14.59
CA PRO A 247 -22.95 -20.90 15.56
C PRO A 247 -23.32 -22.23 14.90
N ALA A 248 -22.45 -23.23 15.06
CA ALA A 248 -22.71 -24.58 14.58
C ALA A 248 -24.08 -25.03 15.08
N LYS A 249 -24.97 -25.41 14.16
CA LYS A 249 -26.27 -26.00 14.51
C LYS A 249 -25.99 -27.22 15.40
N ARG A 250 -26.16 -27.09 16.72
CA ARG A 250 -26.27 -28.24 17.62
C ARG A 250 -27.39 -29.09 17.06
N GLY A 251 -27.05 -30.30 16.60
CA GLY A 251 -28.01 -31.25 16.09
C GLY A 251 -29.15 -31.40 17.09
N ALA A 252 -30.37 -31.13 16.65
CA ALA A 252 -31.55 -31.37 17.45
C ALA A 252 -31.61 -32.88 17.74
N SER A 253 -31.30 -33.26 18.97
CA SER A 253 -31.59 -34.59 19.49
C SER A 253 -33.10 -34.79 19.39
N ARG A 254 -33.54 -35.71 18.52
CA ARG A 254 -34.94 -36.14 18.44
C ARG A 254 -35.36 -36.64 19.84
N PRO A 255 -36.47 -36.15 20.41
CA PRO A 255 -37.00 -36.72 21.63
C PRO A 255 -37.48 -38.14 21.35
N ALA A 256 -37.06 -39.08 22.20
CA ALA A 256 -37.54 -40.45 22.19
C ALA A 256 -39.07 -40.45 22.37
N ARG A 257 -39.78 -41.12 21.45
CA ARG A 257 -41.21 -41.38 21.60
C ARG A 257 -41.39 -42.36 22.75
N HIS A 258 -42.02 -41.91 23.82
CA HIS A 258 -42.68 -42.80 24.77
C HIS A 258 -43.89 -43.45 24.09
N SER A 259 -43.91 -44.78 24.04
CA SER A 259 -45.13 -45.55 23.78
C SER A 259 -45.94 -45.66 25.07
N PRO A 260 -47.25 -45.40 25.08
CA PRO A 260 -48.13 -45.87 26.15
C PRO A 260 -48.46 -47.35 25.91
N GLY A 261 -48.39 -48.15 26.97
CA GLY A 261 -48.65 -49.58 26.91
C GLY A 261 -50.14 -49.93 26.83
N THR A 262 -50.38 -51.15 26.34
CA THR A 262 -51.42 -52.12 26.71
C THR A 262 -50.86 -53.49 26.40
#